data_AF-A0A268ESZ0-F1
#
_entry.id   AF-A0A268ESZ0-F1
#
_cell.length_a   1.000
_cell.length_b   1.000
_cell.length_c   1.000
_cell.angle_alpha   90.00
_cell.angle_beta   90.00
_cell.angle_gamma   90.00
#
_symmetry.space_group_name_H-M   'P 1'
#
loop_
_entity.id
_entity.type
_entity.pdbx_description
1 polymer ?
#
loop_
_entity_poly.entity_id
_entity_poly.type
_entity_poly.pdbx_seq_one_letter_code
_entity_poly.pdbx_strand_id
1 'polypeptide(L)'
;MKKYNTKFIITFVSITVVLVLLAVYFFRTYTPEGILWKNGISSKEVMLISKENYQFHHYLYEKNGEIKGIITLQKKGWNLWSLYNHAYQQKIESTDIEIIKASYPTYKDNHLEHIPVWGGVVILGDEDSFSIRIKNKEQVPNLTAKIDGKMYFFYSSPDLNDGDKIEVTKP
;
A
#
# COMPACT_ATOMS: atom_id res chain seq x y z
N MET A 1 -44.07 -27.53 27.89
CA MET A 1 -42.72 -27.13 27.43
C MET A 1 -42.50 -27.64 26.02
N LYS A 2 -42.38 -26.75 25.01
CA LYS A 2 -41.97 -27.17 23.66
C LYS A 2 -40.56 -27.73 23.76
N LYS A 3 -40.38 -29.03 23.49
CA LYS A 3 -39.05 -29.60 23.23
C LYS A 3 -38.58 -28.94 21.94
N TYR A 4 -37.86 -27.83 22.05
CA TYR A 4 -37.10 -27.32 20.92
C TYR A 4 -36.22 -28.47 20.43
N ASN A 5 -36.26 -28.75 19.14
CA ASN A 5 -35.45 -29.81 18.54
C ASN A 5 -33.99 -29.43 18.73
N THR A 6 -33.36 -29.91 19.81
CA THR A 6 -31.97 -29.61 20.17
C THR A 6 -31.02 -29.88 19.00
N LYS A 7 -31.32 -30.90 18.18
CA LYS A 7 -30.61 -31.20 16.93
C LYS A 7 -30.67 -30.03 15.93
N PHE A 8 -31.83 -29.41 15.76
CA PHE A 8 -32.01 -28.26 14.86
C PHE A 8 -31.22 -27.04 15.34
N ILE A 9 -31.21 -26.78 16.65
CA ILE A 9 -30.41 -25.70 17.24
C ILE A 9 -28.92 -25.95 17.01
N ILE A 10 -28.43 -27.18 17.27
CA ILE A 10 -27.03 -27.53 17.05
C ILE A 10 -26.65 -27.38 15.58
N THR A 11 -27.46 -27.91 14.65
CA THR A 11 -27.21 -27.77 13.21
C THR A 11 -27.18 -26.30 12.78
N PHE A 12 -28.12 -25.48 13.25
CA PHE A 12 -28.14 -24.05 12.94
C PHE A 12 -26.88 -23.35 13.45
N VAL A 13 -26.50 -23.55 14.70
CA VAL A 13 -25.28 -22.97 15.28
C VAL A 13 -24.03 -23.40 14.50
N SER A 14 -23.90 -24.68 14.17
CA SER A 14 -22.77 -25.18 13.39
C SER A 14 -22.68 -24.54 12.01
N ILE A 15 -23.82 -24.40 11.31
CA ILE A 15 -23.86 -23.71 10.00
C ILE A 15 -23.45 -22.24 10.16
N THR A 16 -23.98 -21.55 11.17
CA THR A 16 -23.61 -20.15 11.43
C THR A 16 -22.11 -20.00 11.68
N VAL A 17 -21.51 -20.89 12.48
CA VAL A 17 -20.06 -20.86 12.75
C VAL A 17 -19.27 -21.05 11.46
N VAL A 18 -19.64 -22.01 10.61
CA VAL A 18 -18.97 -22.24 9.33
C VAL A 18 -19.09 -21.00 8.42
N LEU A 19 -20.27 -20.39 8.34
CA LEU A 19 -20.48 -19.18 7.55
C LEU A 19 -19.64 -18.00 8.05
N VAL A 20 -19.54 -17.80 9.37
CA VAL A 20 -18.69 -16.75 9.96
C VAL A 20 -17.22 -17.00 9.63
N LEU A 21 -16.74 -18.24 9.76
CA LEU A 21 -15.35 -18.59 9.42
C LEU A 21 -15.05 -18.33 7.94
N LEU A 22 -15.96 -18.70 7.04
CA LEU A 22 -15.82 -18.44 5.61
C LEU A 22 -15.83 -16.93 5.31
N ALA A 23 -16.69 -16.15 5.96
CA ALA A 23 -16.75 -14.70 5.79
C ALA A 23 -15.44 -14.02 6.25
N VAL A 24 -14.91 -14.42 7.41
CA VAL A 24 -13.62 -13.91 7.92
C VAL A 24 -12.49 -14.31 6.98
N TYR A 25 -12.46 -15.55 6.51
CA TYR A 25 -11.45 -16.01 5.55
C TYR A 25 -11.51 -15.20 4.25
N PHE A 26 -12.70 -15.00 3.69
CA PHE A 26 -12.91 -14.24 2.47
C PHE A 26 -12.46 -12.79 2.63
N PHE A 27 -12.88 -12.14 3.71
CA PHE A 27 -12.47 -10.77 4.04
C PHE A 27 -10.94 -10.64 4.09
N ARG A 28 -10.26 -11.50 4.85
CA ARG A 28 -8.78 -11.49 5.02
C ARG A 28 -8.01 -11.73 3.73
N THR A 29 -8.62 -12.40 2.77
CA THR A 29 -7.92 -12.88 1.57
C THR A 29 -8.15 -11.98 0.37
N TYR A 30 -9.34 -11.39 0.24
CA TYR A 30 -9.77 -10.77 -1.01
C TYR A 30 -10.17 -9.30 -0.92
N THR A 31 -10.21 -8.73 0.28
CA THR A 31 -10.45 -7.28 0.47
C THR A 31 -9.17 -6.56 0.82
N PRO A 32 -8.95 -5.31 0.38
CA PRO A 32 -7.72 -4.59 0.71
C PRO A 32 -7.48 -4.48 2.22
N GLU A 33 -8.50 -4.08 2.98
CA GLU A 33 -8.43 -3.95 4.44
C GLU A 33 -8.12 -5.28 5.12
N GLY A 34 -8.76 -6.36 4.69
CA GLY A 34 -8.49 -7.69 5.24
C GLY A 34 -7.07 -8.19 4.91
N ILE A 35 -6.55 -7.86 3.73
CA ILE A 35 -5.16 -8.20 3.35
C ILE A 35 -4.18 -7.38 4.19
N LEU A 36 -4.40 -6.07 4.37
CA LEU A 36 -3.58 -5.23 5.26
C LEU A 36 -3.58 -5.80 6.68
N TRP A 37 -4.76 -6.12 7.21
CA TRP A 37 -4.89 -6.72 8.54
C TRP A 37 -4.17 -8.07 8.65
N LYS A 38 -4.27 -8.92 7.62
CA LYS A 38 -3.55 -10.20 7.56
C LYS A 38 -2.03 -10.01 7.60
N ASN A 39 -1.52 -8.90 7.07
CA ASN A 39 -0.10 -8.53 7.10
C ASN A 39 0.29 -7.68 8.33
N GLY A 40 -0.60 -7.55 9.32
CA GLY A 40 -0.31 -6.82 10.56
C GLY A 40 -0.23 -5.30 10.38
N ILE A 41 -0.86 -4.77 9.33
CA ILE A 41 -0.96 -3.34 9.03
C ILE A 41 -2.39 -2.88 9.37
N SER A 42 -2.48 -1.95 10.32
CA SER A 42 -3.72 -1.26 10.67
C SER A 42 -4.03 -0.19 9.63
N SER A 43 -5.32 0.10 9.41
CA SER A 43 -5.74 1.22 8.56
C SER A 43 -5.25 2.58 9.08
N LYS A 44 -4.98 2.70 10.39
CA LYS A 44 -4.37 3.90 10.98
C LYS A 44 -2.87 4.04 10.70
N GLU A 45 -2.20 2.95 10.37
CA GLU A 45 -0.78 2.93 9.99
C GLU A 45 -0.59 3.32 8.52
N VAL A 46 -1.66 3.38 7.72
CA VAL A 46 -1.61 3.77 6.31
C VAL A 46 -1.62 5.29 6.20
N MET A 47 -0.56 5.85 5.65
CA MET A 47 -0.38 7.31 5.48
C MET A 47 -0.84 7.78 4.11
N LEU A 48 -0.63 6.96 3.07
CA LEU A 48 -0.98 7.34 1.70
C LEU A 48 -1.43 6.14 0.89
N ILE A 49 -2.43 6.34 0.01
CA ILE A 49 -2.93 5.30 -0.89
C ILE A 49 -2.93 5.83 -2.32
N SER A 50 -2.06 5.29 -3.17
CA SER A 50 -2.12 5.54 -4.61
C SER A 50 -3.09 4.55 -5.26
N LYS A 51 -4.07 5.08 -5.99
CA LYS A 51 -5.11 4.34 -6.74
C LYS A 51 -5.14 4.73 -8.22
N GLU A 52 -4.06 5.33 -8.73
CA GLU A 52 -3.99 5.80 -10.12
C GLU A 52 -4.18 4.67 -11.13
N ASN A 53 -3.73 3.46 -10.78
CA ASN A 53 -3.95 2.26 -11.57
C ASN A 53 -5.12 1.43 -10.98
N TYR A 54 -6.16 1.19 -11.76
CA TYR A 54 -7.33 0.41 -11.30
C TYR A 54 -7.01 -1.05 -10.91
N GLN A 55 -5.89 -1.59 -11.41
CA GLN A 55 -5.43 -2.94 -11.09
C GLN A 55 -4.49 -2.96 -9.89
N PHE A 56 -3.87 -1.83 -9.51
CA PHE A 56 -2.84 -1.79 -8.47
C PHE A 56 -3.09 -0.65 -7.49
N HIS A 57 -3.15 -1.00 -6.21
CA HIS A 57 -3.15 -0.02 -5.13
C HIS A 57 -1.83 -0.10 -4.36
N HIS A 58 -1.21 1.05 -4.12
CA HIS A 58 -0.01 1.15 -3.30
C HIS A 58 -0.36 1.83 -1.99
N TYR A 59 -0.05 1.19 -0.86
CA TYR A 59 -0.27 1.75 0.47
C TYR A 59 1.08 2.00 1.11
N LEU A 60 1.38 3.28 1.36
CA LEU A 60 2.53 3.71 2.14
C LEU A 60 2.12 3.66 3.61
N TYR A 61 2.88 2.95 4.43
CA TYR A 61 2.52 2.75 5.82
C TYR A 61 3.68 3.05 6.78
N GLU A 62 3.30 3.64 7.92
CA GLU A 62 4.16 4.04 9.03
C GLU A 62 3.85 3.18 10.25
N LYS A 63 4.88 2.75 10.96
CA LYS A 63 4.74 2.02 12.22
C LYS A 63 5.76 2.50 13.22
N ASN A 64 5.29 2.85 14.42
CA ASN A 64 6.12 3.42 15.48
C ASN A 64 6.88 4.70 15.06
N GLY A 65 6.26 5.57 14.26
CA GLY A 65 6.87 6.85 13.86
C GLY A 65 7.75 6.79 12.62
N GLU A 66 8.01 5.60 12.07
CA GLU A 66 8.92 5.37 10.94
C GLU A 66 8.19 4.75 9.74
N ILE A 67 8.52 5.23 8.54
CA ILE A 67 8.01 4.66 7.30
C ILE A 67 8.60 3.25 7.12
N LYS A 68 7.74 2.22 7.09
CA LYS A 68 8.19 0.82 7.07
C LYS A 68 8.20 0.20 5.68
N GLY A 69 7.28 0.61 4.81
CA GLY A 69 7.18 -0.01 3.50
C GLY A 69 6.10 0.57 2.63
N ILE A 70 6.07 0.01 1.43
CA ILE A 70 4.95 0.12 0.52
C ILE A 70 4.40 -1.28 0.33
N ILE A 71 3.12 -1.46 0.62
CA ILE A 71 2.42 -2.70 0.27
C ILE A 71 1.61 -2.46 -0.99
N THR A 72 1.86 -3.29 -1.99
CA THR A 72 1.19 -3.22 -3.29
C THR A 72 0.17 -4.34 -3.37
N LEU A 73 -1.09 -3.98 -3.58
CA LEU A 73 -2.17 -4.92 -3.81
C LEU A 73 -2.54 -4.92 -5.29
N GLN A 74 -2.77 -6.11 -5.83
CA GLN A 74 -3.20 -6.31 -7.20
C GLN A 74 -4.62 -6.89 -7.24
N LYS A 75 -5.43 -6.33 -8.12
CA LYS A 75 -6.76 -6.84 -8.47
C LYS A 75 -6.63 -8.03 -9.44
N LYS A 76 -7.19 -9.18 -9.07
CA LYS A 76 -7.23 -10.41 -9.87
C LYS A 76 -8.69 -10.76 -10.22
N GLY A 77 -8.99 -10.93 -11.50
CA GLY A 77 -10.31 -11.36 -11.98
C GLY A 77 -11.46 -10.40 -11.58
N TRP A 78 -12.55 -10.97 -11.04
CA TRP A 78 -13.83 -10.30 -10.74
C TRP A 78 -13.80 -9.40 -9.49
N ASN A 79 -12.79 -8.52 -9.38
CA ASN A 79 -12.60 -7.59 -8.26
C ASN A 79 -12.04 -8.15 -6.95
N LEU A 80 -11.43 -9.34 -6.98
CA LEU A 80 -10.72 -9.86 -5.80
C LEU A 80 -9.34 -9.21 -5.71
N TRP A 81 -8.96 -8.77 -4.51
CA TRP A 81 -7.61 -8.25 -4.28
C TRP A 81 -6.68 -9.37 -3.82
N SER A 82 -5.39 -9.18 -4.07
CA SER A 82 -4.34 -10.05 -3.58
C SER A 82 -3.08 -9.24 -3.30
N LEU A 83 -2.27 -9.70 -2.35
CA LEU A 83 -0.95 -9.15 -2.15
C LEU A 83 -0.10 -9.40 -3.39
N TYR A 84 0.44 -8.34 -3.97
CA TYR A 84 1.40 -8.44 -5.08
C TYR A 84 2.83 -8.41 -4.56
N ASN A 85 3.18 -7.34 -3.86
CA ASN A 85 4.51 -7.13 -3.34
C ASN A 85 4.43 -6.39 -2.00
N HIS A 86 5.40 -6.68 -1.15
CA HIS A 86 5.66 -5.94 0.06
C HIS A 86 7.10 -5.46 0.00
N ALA A 87 7.27 -4.20 -0.40
CA ALA A 87 8.59 -3.62 -0.48
C ALA A 87 8.96 -3.04 0.89
N TYR A 88 10.07 -3.53 1.42
CA TYR A 88 10.67 -3.02 2.63
C TYR A 88 11.68 -1.91 2.28
N GLN A 89 11.93 -1.05 3.26
CA GLN A 89 12.79 0.12 3.15
C GLN A 89 14.16 -0.21 2.52
N GLN A 90 14.49 0.45 1.40
CA GLN A 90 15.87 0.74 1.05
C GLN A 90 16.15 2.16 1.54
N LYS A 91 16.73 2.26 2.73
CA LYS A 91 16.91 3.55 3.40
C LYS A 91 17.95 4.38 2.65
N ILE A 92 17.50 5.38 1.90
CA ILE A 92 18.35 6.51 1.50
C ILE A 92 18.21 7.49 2.67
N GLU A 93 19.07 7.31 3.66
CA GLU A 93 18.93 7.93 4.97
C GLU A 93 19.48 9.36 4.92
N SER A 94 18.59 10.34 4.86
CA SER A 94 18.85 11.72 5.27
C SER A 94 17.96 12.03 6.46
N THR A 95 18.42 12.84 7.41
CA THR A 95 17.72 13.08 8.70
C THR A 95 16.26 13.51 8.55
N ASP A 96 15.90 14.11 7.41
CA ASP A 96 14.58 14.67 7.20
C ASP A 96 13.79 14.01 6.06
N ILE A 97 14.36 12.98 5.43
CA ILE A 97 13.80 12.37 4.23
C ILE A 97 13.96 10.85 4.34
N GLU A 98 12.84 10.15 4.31
CA GLU A 98 12.84 8.70 4.15
C GLU A 98 12.14 8.32 2.85
N ILE A 99 12.78 7.47 2.05
CA ILE A 99 12.26 7.00 0.77
C ILE A 99 12.24 5.47 0.78
N ILE A 100 11.19 4.92 0.21
CA ILE A 100 11.01 3.49 -0.05
C ILE A 100 10.72 3.31 -1.52
N LYS A 101 11.39 2.32 -2.11
CA LYS A 101 11.18 1.90 -3.49
C LYS A 101 10.40 0.59 -3.50
N ALA A 102 9.31 0.57 -4.24
CA ALA A 102 8.58 -0.62 -4.65
C ALA A 102 8.57 -0.70 -6.18
N SER A 103 8.00 -1.77 -6.73
CA SER A 103 7.69 -1.87 -8.15
C SER A 103 6.42 -2.67 -8.36
N TYR A 104 5.78 -2.44 -9.50
CA TYR A 104 4.67 -3.25 -10.00
C TYR A 104 4.89 -3.59 -11.46
N PRO A 105 4.34 -4.71 -11.96
CA PRO A 105 4.54 -5.14 -13.32
C PRO A 105 3.56 -4.40 -14.22
N THR A 106 4.02 -4.10 -15.42
CA THR A 106 3.20 -3.61 -16.53
C THR A 106 3.55 -4.39 -17.79
N TYR A 107 2.69 -4.32 -18.79
CA TYR A 107 3.04 -4.77 -20.14
C TYR A 107 3.19 -3.55 -21.04
N LYS A 108 4.37 -3.40 -21.63
CA LYS A 108 4.65 -2.39 -22.66
C LYS A 108 5.20 -3.12 -23.88
N ASP A 109 4.58 -2.90 -25.04
CA ASP A 109 4.99 -3.51 -26.31
C ASP A 109 5.17 -5.05 -26.25
N ASN A 110 4.23 -5.76 -25.61
CA ASN A 110 4.28 -7.22 -25.34
C ASN A 110 5.45 -7.72 -24.47
N HIS A 111 6.22 -6.82 -23.88
CA HIS A 111 7.24 -7.16 -22.89
C HIS A 111 6.73 -6.88 -21.47
N LEU A 112 7.05 -7.79 -20.55
CA LEU A 112 6.82 -7.58 -19.12
C LEU A 112 7.87 -6.58 -18.62
N GLU A 113 7.41 -5.42 -18.17
CA GLU A 113 8.25 -4.37 -17.58
C GLU A 113 7.85 -4.16 -16.11
N HIS A 114 8.76 -3.62 -15.30
CA HIS A 114 8.46 -3.23 -13.93
C HIS A 114 8.52 -1.72 -13.83
N ILE A 115 7.42 -1.10 -13.42
CA ILE A 115 7.37 0.33 -13.13
C ILE A 115 7.76 0.52 -11.65
N PRO A 116 8.86 1.23 -11.37
CA PRO A 116 9.22 1.57 -10.01
C PRO A 116 8.26 2.62 -9.42
N VAL A 117 7.96 2.45 -8.14
CA VAL A 117 7.14 3.35 -7.33
C VAL A 117 7.97 3.78 -6.14
N TRP A 118 8.24 5.07 -6.04
CA TRP A 118 8.85 5.65 -4.86
C TRP A 118 7.77 6.22 -3.98
N GLY A 119 7.74 5.80 -2.72
CA GLY A 119 6.93 6.41 -1.69
C GLY A 119 7.84 6.89 -0.59
N GLY A 120 7.49 7.98 0.06
CA GLY A 120 8.36 8.52 1.09
C GLY A 120 7.69 9.54 1.96
N VAL A 121 8.47 10.03 2.91
CA VAL A 121 8.09 11.11 3.81
C VAL A 121 9.21 12.14 3.85
N VAL A 122 8.79 13.40 3.86
CA VAL A 122 9.65 14.56 4.06
C VAL A 122 9.17 15.28 5.32
N ILE A 123 10.07 15.45 6.28
CA ILE A 123 9.81 16.22 7.50
C ILE A 123 10.10 17.68 7.18
N LEU A 124 9.08 18.47 6.86
CA LEU A 124 9.29 19.81 6.31
C LEU A 124 9.73 20.87 7.34
N GLY A 125 9.46 20.67 8.64
CA GLY A 125 9.74 21.72 9.63
C GLY A 125 8.94 22.99 9.35
N ASP A 126 9.61 24.12 9.18
CA ASP A 126 9.02 25.43 8.83
C ASP A 126 8.81 25.62 7.31
N GLU A 127 9.30 24.70 6.49
CA GLU A 127 9.13 24.75 5.04
C GLU A 127 7.77 24.17 4.61
N ASP A 128 7.28 24.58 3.44
CA ASP A 128 6.01 24.12 2.90
C ASP A 128 6.13 23.37 1.56
N SER A 129 7.37 23.16 1.08
CA SER A 129 7.61 22.51 -0.20
C SER A 129 8.85 21.62 -0.17
N PHE A 130 8.87 20.66 -1.09
CA PHE A 130 10.03 19.85 -1.38
C PHE A 130 10.05 19.59 -2.89
N SER A 131 11.23 19.30 -3.44
CA SER A 131 11.39 18.97 -4.85
C SER A 131 11.89 17.53 -5.00
N ILE A 132 11.31 16.81 -5.95
CA ILE A 132 11.84 15.52 -6.40
C ILE A 132 12.65 15.75 -7.67
N ARG A 133 13.87 15.23 -7.72
CA ARG A 133 14.72 15.25 -8.91
C ARG A 133 15.05 13.82 -9.36
N ILE A 134 14.83 13.55 -10.64
CA ILE A 134 15.13 12.26 -11.27
C ILE A 134 15.76 12.53 -12.63
N LYS A 135 16.87 11.86 -12.94
CA LYS A 135 17.66 12.09 -14.17
C LYS A 135 17.96 13.59 -14.37
N ASN A 136 18.31 14.29 -13.29
CA ASN A 136 18.58 15.73 -13.26
C ASN A 136 17.41 16.65 -13.69
N LYS A 137 16.18 16.14 -13.67
CA LYS A 137 14.97 16.93 -13.93
C LYS A 137 14.08 16.96 -12.70
N GLU A 138 13.53 18.13 -12.39
CA GLU A 138 12.50 18.25 -11.37
C GLU A 138 11.22 17.55 -11.81
N GLN A 139 10.60 16.86 -10.86
CA GLN A 139 9.40 16.07 -11.03
C GLN A 139 8.41 16.43 -9.94
N VAL A 140 7.13 16.41 -10.30
CA VAL A 140 6.03 16.57 -9.36
C VAL A 140 5.60 15.18 -8.89
N PRO A 141 5.48 14.94 -7.57
CA PRO A 141 4.94 13.69 -7.07
C PRO A 141 3.52 13.44 -7.61
N ASN A 142 3.21 12.19 -7.96
CA ASN A 142 1.88 11.76 -8.38
C ASN A 142 0.81 12.06 -7.33
N LEU A 143 1.17 11.86 -6.06
CA LEU A 143 0.29 12.05 -4.93
C LEU A 143 1.07 12.57 -3.73
N THR A 144 0.50 13.54 -3.01
CA THR A 144 1.04 14.07 -1.76
C THR A 144 -0.05 14.21 -0.70
N ALA A 145 0.33 14.11 0.57
CA ALA A 145 -0.54 14.44 1.70
C ALA A 145 0.28 14.98 2.88
N LYS A 146 -0.24 16.01 3.56
CA LYS A 146 0.33 16.53 4.82
C LYS A 146 -0.41 15.88 5.99
N ILE A 147 0.29 15.10 6.80
CA ILE A 147 -0.25 14.40 7.98
C ILE A 147 0.73 14.61 9.13
N ASP A 148 0.25 15.12 10.27
CA ASP A 148 1.06 15.34 11.49
C ASP A 148 2.38 16.10 11.25
N GLY A 149 2.36 17.13 10.40
CA GLY A 149 3.54 17.95 10.08
C GLY A 149 4.56 17.30 9.15
N LYS A 150 4.28 16.07 8.69
CA LYS A 150 5.07 15.35 7.69
C LYS A 150 4.38 15.40 6.34
N MET A 151 5.16 15.46 5.26
CA MET A 151 4.63 15.37 3.90
C MET A 151 4.94 14.01 3.29
N TYR A 152 3.90 13.21 3.10
CA TYR A 152 3.98 11.91 2.46
C TYR A 152 3.77 12.04 0.97
N PHE A 153 4.46 11.23 0.19
CA PHE A 153 4.33 11.27 -1.26
C PHE A 153 4.42 9.90 -1.93
N PHE A 154 3.87 9.82 -3.13
CA PHE A 154 4.18 8.79 -4.12
C PHE A 154 4.66 9.43 -5.41
N TYR A 155 5.61 8.78 -6.05
CA TYR A 155 6.04 9.08 -7.41
C TYR A 155 6.23 7.79 -8.20
N SER A 156 5.67 7.73 -9.40
CA SER A 156 5.83 6.66 -10.37
C SER A 156 5.55 7.20 -11.77
N SER A 157 6.40 6.86 -12.73
CA SER A 157 6.22 7.20 -14.14
C SER A 157 6.62 6.00 -15.01
N PRO A 158 5.94 5.78 -16.15
CA PRO A 158 6.30 4.73 -17.11
C PRO A 158 7.67 4.92 -17.78
N ASP A 159 8.31 6.09 -17.63
CA ASP A 159 9.65 6.37 -18.15
C ASP A 159 10.78 6.02 -17.18
N LEU A 160 10.43 5.39 -16.06
CA LEU A 160 11.33 5.04 -14.98
C LEU A 160 11.69 3.57 -15.01
N ASN A 161 12.95 3.31 -14.68
CA ASN A 161 13.50 1.97 -14.60
C ASN A 161 14.03 1.68 -13.19
N ASP A 162 14.23 0.40 -12.86
CA ASP A 162 14.74 -0.02 -11.55
C ASP A 162 16.16 0.51 -11.23
N GLY A 163 16.94 0.91 -12.24
CA GLY A 163 18.24 1.56 -12.05
C GLY A 163 18.18 3.06 -11.73
N ASP A 164 17.02 3.70 -11.87
CA ASP A 164 16.89 5.14 -11.65
C ASP A 164 16.99 5.50 -10.17
N LYS A 165 17.65 6.63 -9.91
CA LYS A 165 17.80 7.24 -8.58
C LYS A 165 16.82 8.41 -8.43
N ILE A 166 16.27 8.52 -7.24
CA ILE A 166 15.46 9.64 -6.81
C ILE A 166 16.26 10.47 -5.81
N GLU A 167 16.30 11.76 -6.06
CA GLU A 167 16.81 12.76 -5.12
C GLU A 167 15.62 13.56 -4.64
N VAL A 168 15.56 13.77 -3.33
CA VAL A 168 14.54 14.62 -2.73
C VAL A 168 15.28 15.69 -1.96
N THR A 169 14.92 16.94 -2.23
CA THR A 169 15.55 18.10 -1.61
C THR A 169 14.49 19.02 -1.06
N LYS A 170 14.84 19.65 0.04
CA LYS A 170 14.16 20.80 0.62
C LYS A 170 14.67 22.09 -0.06
N PRO A 171 13.84 23.15 -0.13
CA PRO A 171 14.27 24.46 -0.61
C PRO A 171 15.44 25.06 0.18
#